data_AF-A0A0F0GLJ4-F1
#
_entry.id   AF-A0A0F0GLJ4-F1
#
_cell.length_a   1.000
_cell.length_b   1.000
_cell.length_c   1.000
_cell.angle_alpha   90.00
_cell.angle_beta   90.00
_cell.angle_gamma   90.00
#
_symmetry.space_group_name_H-M   'P 1'
#
loop_
_entity.id
_entity.type
_entity.pdbx_description
1 polymer ?
#
loop_
_entity_poly.entity_id
_entity_poly.type
_entity_poly.pdbx_seq_one_letter_code
_entity_poly.pdbx_strand_id
1 'polypeptide(L)'
;TSVALARSWVLAGAGDVRGAADAAMAAADESAELSLHSSEALALHDAARYGVDTSLRLAALTSTMDSPLPLAYAAHATALAHAAPTVLEAVAADFLRIGATLHAAEALASAARLHRTQGNVRAASQASARQALLMRAFDGVRTPALRADGLTHLTRRQVEVARLATSGLTNQQIAEELHTSKRTVDNHLHAIYGVLGVTGRDELRTVLGPLG
;
A
#
# COMPACT_ATOMS: atom_id res chain seq x y z
N THR A 1 9.41 -22.83 10.60
CA THR A 1 8.23 -22.24 9.90
C THR A 1 7.56 -21.06 10.62
N SER A 2 6.89 -21.19 11.77
CA SER A 2 6.18 -20.03 12.41
C SER A 2 7.09 -19.04 13.13
N VAL A 3 8.21 -19.51 13.71
CA VAL A 3 9.08 -18.68 14.56
C VAL A 3 9.98 -17.75 13.75
N ALA A 4 10.51 -18.22 12.61
CA ALA A 4 11.38 -17.42 11.76
C ALA A 4 10.62 -16.28 11.05
N LEU A 5 9.40 -16.55 10.57
CA LEU A 5 8.48 -15.52 10.08
C LEU A 5 8.15 -14.51 11.19
N ALA A 6 7.72 -14.96 12.38
CA ALA A 6 7.46 -14.04 13.48
C ALA A 6 8.69 -13.17 13.84
N ARG A 7 9.89 -13.74 13.77
CA ARG A 7 11.16 -13.02 14.01
C ARG A 7 11.41 -11.92 12.98
N SER A 8 11.14 -12.14 11.69
CA SER A 8 11.33 -11.11 10.65
C SER A 8 10.45 -9.88 10.95
N TRP A 9 9.19 -10.10 11.32
CA TRP A 9 8.25 -9.03 11.67
C TRP A 9 8.63 -8.28 12.95
N VAL A 10 9.17 -8.98 13.96
CA VAL A 10 9.66 -8.35 15.20
C VAL A 10 10.85 -7.43 14.91
N LEU A 11 11.83 -7.91 14.13
CA LEU A 11 13.01 -7.12 13.75
C LEU A 11 12.61 -5.88 12.93
N ALA A 12 11.70 -6.06 11.98
CA ALA A 12 11.14 -4.95 11.21
C ALA A 12 10.39 -3.92 12.09
N GLY A 13 9.63 -4.40 13.08
CA GLY A 13 8.95 -3.56 14.06
C GLY A 13 9.91 -2.72 14.90
N ALA A 14 11.10 -3.27 15.20
CA ALA A 14 12.20 -2.62 15.90
C ALA A 14 13.07 -1.71 15.01
N GLY A 15 12.86 -1.72 13.70
CA GLY A 15 13.63 -0.90 12.73
C GLY A 15 14.88 -1.58 12.16
N ASP A 16 15.15 -2.84 12.52
CA ASP A 16 16.25 -3.62 11.94
C ASP A 16 15.80 -4.29 10.63
N VAL A 17 15.77 -3.51 9.56
CA VAL A 17 15.33 -3.97 8.23
C VAL A 17 16.27 -5.03 7.64
N ARG A 18 17.58 -4.92 7.91
CA ARG A 18 18.57 -5.91 7.43
C ARG A 18 18.40 -7.25 8.15
N GLY A 19 18.29 -7.25 9.47
CA GLY A 19 18.02 -8.47 10.23
C GLY A 19 16.65 -9.09 9.87
N ALA A 20 15.65 -8.26 9.58
CA ALA A 20 14.35 -8.73 9.10
C ALA A 20 14.44 -9.42 7.72
N ALA A 21 15.21 -8.84 6.79
CA ALA A 21 15.48 -9.43 5.49
C ALA A 21 16.20 -10.77 5.60
N ASP A 22 17.28 -10.84 6.40
CA ASP A 22 18.05 -12.07 6.61
C ASP A 22 17.18 -13.17 7.24
N ALA A 23 16.35 -12.81 8.23
CA ALA A 23 15.42 -13.75 8.86
C ALA A 23 14.32 -14.24 7.89
N ALA A 24 13.82 -13.38 7.01
CA ALA A 24 12.84 -13.75 6.00
C ALA A 24 13.45 -14.69 4.93
N MET A 25 14.68 -14.43 4.48
CA MET A 25 15.38 -15.32 3.55
C MET A 25 15.68 -16.68 4.18
N ALA A 26 16.13 -16.73 5.43
CA ALA A 26 16.33 -17.99 6.14
C ALA A 26 15.02 -18.79 6.31
N ALA A 27 13.90 -18.11 6.55
CA ALA A 27 12.58 -18.74 6.61
C ALA A 27 12.12 -19.30 5.25
N ALA A 28 12.49 -18.62 4.15
CA ALA A 28 12.23 -19.11 2.80
C ALA A 28 13.06 -20.37 2.50
N ASP A 29 14.33 -20.39 2.86
CA ASP A 29 15.21 -21.54 2.68
C ASP A 29 14.74 -22.76 3.48
N GLU A 30 14.40 -22.57 4.76
CA GLU A 30 13.81 -23.63 5.61
C GLU A 30 12.50 -24.18 4.99
N SER A 31 11.65 -23.29 4.47
CA SER A 31 10.38 -23.70 3.85
C SER A 31 10.61 -24.47 2.54
N ALA A 32 11.62 -24.10 1.76
CA ALA A 32 12.00 -24.77 0.52
C ALA A 32 12.50 -26.20 0.79
N GLU A 33 13.38 -26.36 1.78
CA GLU A 33 13.89 -27.68 2.21
C GLU A 33 12.74 -28.63 2.64
N LEU A 34 11.69 -28.06 3.24
CA LEU A 34 10.50 -28.80 3.68
C LEU A 34 9.40 -28.87 2.62
N SER A 35 9.63 -28.35 1.40
CA SER A 35 8.63 -28.27 0.31
C SER A 35 7.33 -27.56 0.69
N LEU A 36 7.41 -26.59 1.61
CA LEU A 36 6.29 -25.77 2.09
C LEU A 36 6.13 -24.52 1.22
N HIS A 37 5.77 -24.72 -0.05
CA HIS A 37 5.72 -23.69 -1.10
C HIS A 37 4.94 -22.42 -0.70
N SER A 38 3.81 -22.55 0.00
CA SER A 38 3.04 -21.39 0.48
C SER A 38 3.80 -20.56 1.52
N SER A 39 4.51 -21.23 2.44
CA SER A 39 5.33 -20.57 3.46
C SER A 39 6.58 -19.96 2.85
N GLU A 40 7.18 -20.62 1.87
CA GLU A 40 8.30 -20.07 1.10
C GLU A 40 7.89 -18.80 0.35
N ALA A 41 6.76 -18.83 -0.37
CA ALA A 41 6.26 -17.67 -1.09
C ALA A 41 5.98 -16.48 -0.16
N LEU A 42 5.39 -16.72 1.02
CA LEU A 42 5.18 -15.67 2.02
C LEU A 42 6.51 -15.10 2.53
N ALA A 43 7.48 -15.95 2.87
CA ALA A 43 8.78 -15.53 3.38
C ALA A 43 9.58 -14.73 2.33
N LEU A 44 9.52 -15.13 1.05
CA LEU A 44 10.14 -14.39 -0.05
C LEU A 44 9.45 -13.05 -0.32
N HIS A 45 8.13 -12.97 -0.15
CA HIS A 45 7.40 -11.72 -0.25
C HIS A 45 7.74 -10.75 0.88
N ASP A 46 7.91 -11.25 2.10
CA ASP A 46 8.42 -10.48 3.23
C ASP A 46 9.83 -9.94 2.94
N ALA A 47 10.75 -10.79 2.46
CA ALA A 47 12.09 -10.37 2.06
C ALA A 47 12.07 -9.28 0.96
N ALA A 48 11.17 -9.37 -0.02
CA ALA A 48 10.97 -8.34 -1.03
C ALA A 48 10.59 -6.99 -0.43
N ARG A 49 9.68 -7.01 0.56
CA ARG A 49 9.23 -5.80 1.29
C ARG A 49 10.34 -5.17 2.13
N TYR A 50 11.39 -5.93 2.46
CA TYR A 50 12.61 -5.46 3.10
C TYR A 50 13.71 -5.02 2.13
N GLY A 51 13.47 -5.09 0.81
CA GLY A 51 14.39 -4.61 -0.22
C GLY A 51 15.30 -5.68 -0.81
N VAL A 52 15.05 -6.96 -0.57
CA VAL A 52 15.75 -8.07 -1.23
C VAL A 52 15.08 -8.37 -2.56
N ASP A 53 15.85 -8.53 -3.63
CA ASP A 53 15.27 -9.02 -4.89
C ASP A 53 14.98 -10.53 -4.81
N THR A 54 13.71 -10.87 -4.66
CA THR A 54 13.21 -12.26 -4.68
C THR A 54 12.38 -12.57 -5.93
N SER A 55 12.38 -11.67 -6.92
CA SER A 55 11.50 -11.71 -8.10
C SER A 55 11.58 -13.03 -8.86
N LEU A 56 12.81 -13.47 -9.19
CA LEU A 56 13.05 -14.71 -9.93
C LEU A 56 12.59 -15.97 -9.16
N ARG A 57 12.85 -16.01 -7.85
CA ARG A 57 12.51 -17.18 -7.03
C ARG A 57 11.00 -17.29 -6.80
N LEU A 58 10.33 -16.17 -6.57
CA LEU A 58 8.86 -16.13 -6.52
C LEU A 58 8.24 -16.52 -7.86
N ALA A 59 8.77 -16.02 -8.99
CA ALA A 59 8.29 -16.40 -10.32
C ALA A 59 8.41 -17.92 -10.55
N ALA A 60 9.54 -18.53 -10.16
CA ALA A 60 9.72 -19.97 -10.26
C ALA A 60 8.67 -20.75 -9.44
N LEU A 61 8.40 -20.34 -8.19
CA LEU A 61 7.40 -20.97 -7.33
C LEU A 61 5.98 -20.86 -7.88
N THR A 62 5.64 -19.77 -8.56
CA THR A 62 4.29 -19.61 -9.13
C THR A 62 3.98 -20.60 -10.25
N SER A 63 5.00 -21.18 -10.90
CA SER A 63 4.79 -22.21 -11.93
C SER A 63 4.24 -23.53 -11.37
N THR A 64 4.39 -23.76 -10.07
CA THR A 64 3.96 -24.98 -9.38
C THR A 64 2.74 -24.76 -8.49
N MET A 65 2.27 -23.51 -8.34
CA MET A 65 1.18 -23.14 -7.44
C MET A 65 0.00 -22.54 -8.22
N ASP A 66 -1.15 -23.21 -8.21
CA ASP A 66 -2.40 -22.67 -8.76
C ASP A 66 -3.13 -21.82 -7.71
N SER A 67 -2.55 -20.66 -7.38
CA SER A 67 -3.13 -19.72 -6.40
C SER A 67 -2.88 -18.27 -6.80
N PRO A 68 -3.89 -17.40 -6.71
CA PRO A 68 -3.78 -16.00 -7.13
C PRO A 68 -2.88 -15.15 -6.22
N LEU A 69 -2.68 -15.56 -4.96
CA LEU A 69 -1.91 -14.79 -3.98
C LEU A 69 -0.38 -14.84 -4.22
N PRO A 70 0.26 -16.02 -4.44
CA PRO A 70 1.66 -16.11 -4.85
C PRO A 70 1.97 -15.38 -6.17
N LEU A 71 1.04 -15.37 -7.12
CA LEU A 71 1.18 -14.60 -8.37
C LEU A 71 1.26 -13.10 -8.09
N ALA A 72 0.40 -12.58 -7.21
CA ALA A 72 0.47 -11.19 -6.77
C ALA A 72 1.77 -10.88 -6.00
N TYR A 73 2.30 -11.84 -5.21
CA TYR A 73 3.60 -11.69 -4.54
C TYR A 73 4.75 -11.57 -5.54
N ALA A 74 4.79 -12.44 -6.56
CA ALA A 74 5.81 -12.39 -7.60
C ALA A 74 5.77 -11.08 -8.39
N ALA A 75 4.58 -10.61 -8.75
CA ALA A 75 4.39 -9.33 -9.42
C ALA A 75 4.85 -8.15 -8.55
N HIS A 76 4.52 -8.17 -7.25
CA HIS A 76 4.96 -7.15 -6.30
C HIS A 76 6.49 -7.14 -6.16
N ALA A 77 7.13 -8.28 -5.95
CA ALA A 77 8.57 -8.39 -5.82
C ALA A 77 9.31 -7.91 -7.08
N THR A 78 8.81 -8.29 -8.26
CA THR A 78 9.34 -7.84 -9.56
C THR A 78 9.24 -6.32 -9.72
N ALA A 79 8.10 -5.74 -9.35
CA ALA A 79 7.89 -4.28 -9.45
C ALA A 79 8.79 -3.50 -8.47
N LEU A 80 9.06 -4.05 -7.28
CA LEU A 80 10.01 -3.49 -6.31
C LEU A 80 11.45 -3.57 -6.84
N ALA A 81 11.88 -4.73 -7.34
CA ALA A 81 13.23 -4.95 -7.88
C ALA A 81 13.56 -4.01 -9.05
N HIS A 82 12.58 -3.76 -9.92
CA HIS A 82 12.73 -2.85 -11.06
C HIS A 82 12.40 -1.39 -10.78
N ALA A 83 12.07 -1.04 -9.54
CA ALA A 83 11.67 0.31 -9.15
C ALA A 83 10.57 0.91 -10.07
N ALA A 84 9.54 0.11 -10.35
CA ALA A 84 8.48 0.41 -11.32
C ALA A 84 7.17 0.86 -10.64
N PRO A 85 6.98 2.18 -10.34
CA PRO A 85 5.85 2.64 -9.53
C PRO A 85 4.47 2.45 -10.18
N THR A 86 4.37 2.59 -11.50
CA THR A 86 3.11 2.34 -12.23
C THR A 86 2.69 0.88 -12.16
N VAL A 87 3.65 -0.05 -12.16
CA VAL A 87 3.40 -1.48 -11.99
C VAL A 87 2.98 -1.77 -10.54
N LEU A 88 3.57 -1.11 -9.54
CA LEU A 88 3.15 -1.23 -8.15
C LEU A 88 1.69 -0.78 -7.93
N GLU A 89 1.23 0.24 -8.64
CA GLU A 89 -0.18 0.64 -8.60
C GLU A 89 -1.12 -0.42 -9.20
N ALA A 90 -0.70 -1.09 -10.27
CA ALA A 90 -1.45 -2.21 -10.85
C ALA A 90 -1.49 -3.40 -9.88
N VAL A 91 -0.34 -3.76 -9.28
CA VAL A 91 -0.22 -4.78 -8.24
C VAL A 91 -1.12 -4.46 -7.04
N ALA A 92 -1.24 -3.20 -6.64
CA ALA A 92 -2.17 -2.81 -5.57
C ALA A 92 -3.63 -3.12 -5.95
N ALA A 93 -4.03 -2.92 -7.20
CA ALA A 93 -5.35 -3.28 -7.69
C ALA A 93 -5.55 -4.80 -7.71
N ASP A 94 -4.53 -5.58 -8.06
CA ASP A 94 -4.56 -7.06 -7.96
C ASP A 94 -4.78 -7.52 -6.51
N PHE A 95 -4.04 -6.95 -5.55
CA PHE A 95 -4.21 -7.27 -4.13
C PHE A 95 -5.61 -6.94 -3.62
N LEU A 96 -6.19 -5.81 -4.03
CA LEU A 96 -7.56 -5.47 -3.66
C LEU A 96 -8.58 -6.48 -4.20
N ARG A 97 -8.41 -6.94 -5.46
CA ARG A 97 -9.30 -7.93 -6.08
C ARG A 97 -9.35 -9.24 -5.31
N ILE A 98 -8.25 -9.62 -4.69
CA ILE A 98 -8.13 -10.86 -3.89
C ILE A 98 -8.31 -10.63 -2.38
N GLY A 99 -8.74 -9.44 -1.97
CA GLY A 99 -9.02 -9.10 -0.57
C GLY A 99 -7.78 -8.84 0.30
N ALA A 100 -6.59 -8.75 -0.28
CA ALA A 100 -5.32 -8.49 0.41
C ALA A 100 -5.08 -6.99 0.63
N THR A 101 -6.03 -6.29 1.27
CA THR A 101 -6.06 -4.82 1.39
C THR A 101 -4.80 -4.23 2.01
N LEU A 102 -4.21 -4.90 3.01
CA LEU A 102 -2.96 -4.42 3.61
C LEU A 102 -1.80 -4.41 2.61
N HIS A 103 -1.68 -5.46 1.79
CA HIS A 103 -0.62 -5.54 0.78
C HIS A 103 -0.83 -4.52 -0.34
N ALA A 104 -2.08 -4.24 -0.69
CA ALA A 104 -2.42 -3.16 -1.62
C ALA A 104 -1.95 -1.79 -1.09
N ALA A 105 -2.18 -1.51 0.19
CA ALA A 105 -1.73 -0.27 0.81
C ALA A 105 -0.19 -0.15 0.80
N GLU A 106 0.52 -1.25 1.02
CA GLU A 106 1.98 -1.27 0.97
C GLU A 106 2.55 -1.07 -0.44
N ALA A 107 1.92 -1.70 -1.45
CA ALA A 107 2.30 -1.50 -2.85
C ALA A 107 2.14 -0.01 -3.24
N LEU A 108 1.04 0.63 -2.83
CA LEU A 108 0.81 2.06 -3.04
C LEU A 108 1.81 2.95 -2.27
N ALA A 109 2.18 2.59 -1.04
CA ALA A 109 3.22 3.31 -0.29
C ALA A 109 4.58 3.26 -1.02
N SER A 110 4.93 2.08 -1.55
CA SER A 110 6.15 1.91 -2.34
C SER A 110 6.09 2.65 -3.68
N ALA A 111 4.94 2.64 -4.36
CA ALA A 111 4.72 3.42 -5.58
C ALA A 111 4.88 4.93 -5.32
N ALA A 112 4.27 5.44 -4.26
CA ALA A 112 4.34 6.85 -3.89
C ALA A 112 5.79 7.30 -3.63
N ARG A 113 6.56 6.49 -2.88
CA ARG A 113 7.98 6.74 -2.62
C ARG A 113 8.80 6.79 -3.89
N LEU A 114 8.59 5.83 -4.79
CA LEU A 114 9.32 5.76 -6.05
C LEU A 114 8.96 6.92 -6.99
N HIS A 115 7.68 7.28 -7.11
CA HIS A 115 7.25 8.48 -7.84
C HIS A 115 7.91 9.75 -7.28
N ARG A 116 8.03 9.89 -5.95
CA ARG A 116 8.77 11.03 -5.35
C ARG A 116 10.23 11.03 -5.78
N THR A 117 10.91 9.90 -5.70
CA THR A 117 12.33 9.79 -6.10
C THR A 117 12.55 10.05 -7.58
N GLN A 118 11.54 9.79 -8.42
CA GLN A 118 11.56 10.04 -9.86
C GLN A 118 11.07 11.45 -10.24
N GLY A 119 10.68 12.29 -9.26
CA GLY A 119 10.21 13.66 -9.50
C GLY A 119 8.72 13.77 -9.92
N ASN A 120 7.99 12.66 -9.95
CA ASN A 120 6.57 12.60 -10.33
C ASN A 120 5.65 12.96 -9.16
N VAL A 121 5.70 14.21 -8.72
CA VAL A 121 5.00 14.69 -7.50
C VAL A 121 3.50 14.39 -7.51
N ARG A 122 2.82 14.61 -8.65
CA ARG A 122 1.37 14.35 -8.76
C ARG A 122 1.03 12.87 -8.56
N ALA A 123 1.74 11.99 -9.25
CA ALA A 123 1.52 10.54 -9.13
C ALA A 123 1.85 10.04 -7.73
N ALA A 124 2.90 10.59 -7.10
CA ALA A 124 3.20 10.30 -5.69
C ALA A 124 2.06 10.70 -4.74
N SER A 125 1.52 11.90 -4.90
CA SER A 125 0.39 12.39 -4.10
C SER A 125 -0.86 11.51 -4.28
N GLN A 126 -1.17 11.09 -5.51
CA GLN A 126 -2.31 10.22 -5.81
C GLN A 126 -2.14 8.82 -5.17
N ALA A 127 -0.95 8.22 -5.29
CA ALA A 127 -0.65 6.93 -4.66
C ALA A 127 -0.74 7.00 -3.13
N SER A 128 -0.18 8.05 -2.51
CA SER A 128 -0.30 8.30 -1.06
C SER A 128 -1.77 8.50 -0.62
N ALA A 129 -2.60 9.17 -1.42
CA ALA A 129 -4.03 9.34 -1.13
C ALA A 129 -4.75 7.99 -1.01
N ARG A 130 -4.54 7.14 -2.02
CA ARG A 130 -5.18 5.82 -2.13
C ARG A 130 -4.71 4.92 -0.99
N GLN A 131 -3.41 4.94 -0.69
CA GLN A 131 -2.83 4.23 0.44
C GLN A 131 -3.48 4.64 1.77
N ALA A 132 -3.61 5.95 2.03
CA ALA A 132 -4.21 6.45 3.27
C ALA A 132 -5.68 6.02 3.43
N LEU A 133 -6.44 5.93 2.34
CA LEU A 133 -7.82 5.45 2.35
C LEU A 133 -7.92 3.96 2.72
N LEU A 134 -7.07 3.11 2.12
CA LEU A 134 -7.06 1.68 2.43
C LEU A 134 -6.71 1.42 3.90
N MET A 135 -5.80 2.22 4.46
CA MET A 135 -5.38 2.10 5.86
C MET A 135 -6.45 2.51 6.87
N ARG A 136 -7.54 3.16 6.46
CA ARG A 136 -8.62 3.56 7.38
C ARG A 136 -9.37 2.36 7.98
N ALA A 137 -9.35 1.21 7.31
CA ALA A 137 -9.92 -0.04 7.83
C ALA A 137 -9.01 -0.74 8.86
N PHE A 138 -7.79 -0.23 9.08
CA PHE A 138 -6.77 -0.85 9.92
C PHE A 138 -6.34 0.10 11.04
N ASP A 139 -6.78 -0.17 12.27
CA ASP A 139 -6.34 0.59 13.43
C ASP A 139 -4.95 0.13 13.88
N GLY A 140 -3.96 1.04 13.85
CA GLY A 140 -2.65 0.84 14.46
C GLY A 140 -1.69 -0.12 13.72
N VAL A 141 -2.06 -0.63 12.54
CA VAL A 141 -1.20 -1.54 11.77
C VAL A 141 0.02 -0.80 11.23
N ARG A 142 1.21 -1.28 11.60
CA ARG A 142 2.50 -0.78 11.12
C ARG A 142 3.23 -1.88 10.37
N THR A 143 3.52 -1.62 9.11
CA THR A 143 4.33 -2.51 8.28
C THR A 143 5.55 -1.76 7.72
N PRO A 144 6.57 -2.45 7.20
CA PRO A 144 7.83 -1.83 6.79
C PRO A 144 7.64 -0.76 5.70
N ALA A 145 6.81 -1.06 4.69
CA ALA A 145 6.47 -0.12 3.62
C ALA A 145 5.70 1.11 4.14
N LEU A 146 4.93 0.96 5.21
CA LEU A 146 4.18 2.04 5.85
C LEU A 146 5.02 2.87 6.83
N ARG A 147 6.15 2.34 7.33
CA ARG A 147 7.07 3.07 8.22
C ARG A 147 8.04 3.96 7.45
N ALA A 148 8.36 3.61 6.21
CA ALA A 148 9.18 4.41 5.32
C ALA A 148 8.47 5.73 4.89
N ASP A 149 7.15 5.79 5.01
CA ASP A 149 6.35 7.00 4.81
C ASP A 149 6.10 7.71 6.15
N GLY A 150 7.11 8.46 6.58
CA GLY A 150 6.85 9.60 7.45
C GLY A 150 5.93 10.56 6.69
N LEU A 151 4.69 10.72 7.19
CA LEU A 151 3.66 11.73 6.85
C LEU A 151 2.49 11.20 6.01
N THR A 152 1.48 10.69 6.72
CA THR A 152 0.06 10.72 6.30
C THR A 152 -0.35 12.17 6.01
N HIS A 153 -0.38 12.60 4.74
CA HIS A 153 -0.56 14.02 4.37
C HIS A 153 -2.00 14.55 4.43
N LEU A 154 -3.01 13.68 4.63
CA LEU A 154 -4.38 14.10 4.92
C LEU A 154 -4.71 13.88 6.39
N THR A 155 -5.21 14.91 7.05
CA THR A 155 -5.77 14.83 8.40
C THR A 155 -7.04 13.97 8.41
N ARG A 156 -7.37 13.36 9.55
CA ARG A 156 -8.62 12.58 9.73
C ARG A 156 -9.86 13.31 9.19
N ARG A 157 -9.92 14.62 9.41
CA ARG A 157 -11.02 15.48 8.96
C ARG A 157 -11.07 15.64 7.45
N GLN A 158 -9.93 15.80 6.80
CA GLN A 158 -9.86 15.89 5.34
C GLN A 158 -10.29 14.56 4.68
N VAL A 159 -9.97 13.42 5.30
CA VAL A 159 -10.42 12.11 4.80
C VAL A 159 -11.94 11.96 4.87
N GLU A 160 -12.58 12.39 5.96
CA GLU A 160 -14.06 12.40 6.06
C GLU A 160 -14.71 13.25 4.96
N VAL A 161 -14.19 14.46 4.73
CA VAL A 161 -14.68 15.35 3.68
C VAL A 161 -14.50 14.73 2.29
N ALA A 162 -13.34 14.14 2.01
CA ALA A 162 -13.07 13.48 0.73
C ALA A 162 -14.01 12.30 0.45
N ARG A 163 -14.33 11.50 1.48
CA ARG A 163 -15.27 10.37 1.35
C ARG A 163 -16.66 10.86 0.95
N LEU A 164 -17.24 11.77 1.73
CA LEU A 164 -18.58 12.27 1.42
C LEU A 164 -18.65 12.95 0.05
N ALA A 165 -17.58 13.68 -0.34
CA ALA A 165 -17.50 14.30 -1.66
C ALA A 165 -17.43 13.30 -2.82
N THR A 166 -16.77 12.16 -2.64
CA THR A 166 -16.67 11.09 -3.65
C THR A 166 -17.90 10.20 -3.69
N SER A 167 -18.64 10.07 -2.58
CA SER A 167 -19.97 9.47 -2.49
C SER A 167 -21.08 10.30 -3.14
N GLY A 168 -20.76 11.47 -3.70
CA GLY A 168 -21.69 12.30 -4.45
C GLY A 168 -22.38 13.41 -3.65
N LEU A 169 -22.05 13.59 -2.36
CA LEU A 169 -22.64 14.67 -1.57
C LEU A 169 -22.10 16.04 -2.00
N THR A 170 -23.01 17.02 -2.01
CA THR A 170 -22.68 18.43 -2.21
C THR A 170 -21.99 19.01 -0.98
N ASN A 171 -21.24 20.12 -1.13
CA ASN A 171 -20.54 20.74 0.01
C ASN A 171 -21.50 21.19 1.12
N GLN A 172 -22.76 21.48 0.78
CA GLN A 172 -23.81 21.83 1.73
C GLN A 172 -24.24 20.61 2.56
N GLN A 173 -24.49 19.47 1.91
CA GLN A 173 -24.83 18.22 2.61
C GLN A 173 -23.69 17.71 3.49
N ILE A 174 -22.44 17.83 3.01
CA ILE A 174 -21.24 17.51 3.80
C ILE A 174 -21.16 18.41 5.03
N ALA A 175 -21.46 19.70 4.88
CA ALA A 175 -21.42 20.65 5.98
C ALA A 175 -22.47 20.30 7.05
N GLU A 176 -23.67 19.89 6.63
CA GLU A 176 -24.74 19.44 7.52
C GLU A 176 -24.36 18.15 8.26
N GLU A 177 -23.89 17.13 7.54
CA GLU A 177 -23.49 15.83 8.12
C GLU A 177 -22.31 15.95 9.08
N LEU A 178 -21.39 16.87 8.77
CA LEU A 178 -20.19 17.08 9.57
C LEU A 178 -20.31 18.23 10.57
N HIS A 179 -21.52 18.78 10.75
CA HIS A 179 -21.83 19.91 11.63
C HIS A 179 -20.84 21.08 11.52
N THR A 180 -20.58 21.52 10.29
CA THR A 180 -19.66 22.62 9.98
C THR A 180 -20.24 23.58 8.93
N SER A 181 -19.47 24.58 8.50
CA SER A 181 -19.92 25.49 7.45
C SER A 181 -19.53 24.99 6.06
N LYS A 182 -20.32 25.32 5.04
CA LYS A 182 -19.97 25.08 3.62
C LYS A 182 -18.57 25.63 3.28
N ARG A 183 -18.23 26.83 3.78
CA ARG A 183 -16.90 27.44 3.59
C ARG A 183 -15.77 26.59 4.17
N THR A 184 -16.01 25.95 5.32
CA THR A 184 -15.04 25.02 5.93
C THR A 184 -14.84 23.79 5.06
N VAL A 185 -15.92 23.24 4.50
CA VAL A 185 -15.85 22.13 3.54
C VAL A 185 -15.10 22.53 2.27
N ASP A 186 -15.37 23.71 1.72
CA ASP A 186 -14.67 24.26 0.55
C ASP A 186 -13.15 24.34 0.83
N ASN A 187 -12.76 24.88 1.98
CA ASN A 187 -11.36 24.98 2.38
C ASN A 187 -10.70 23.60 2.54
N HIS A 188 -11.41 22.64 3.15
CA HIS A 188 -10.91 21.28 3.25
C HIS A 188 -10.72 20.66 1.86
N LEU A 189 -11.68 20.80 0.94
CA LEU A 189 -11.57 20.30 -0.42
C LEU A 189 -10.42 20.96 -1.19
N HIS A 190 -10.22 22.27 -1.02
CA HIS A 190 -9.10 22.97 -1.65
C HIS A 190 -7.74 22.47 -1.13
N ALA A 191 -7.63 22.27 0.19
CA ALA A 191 -6.43 21.68 0.78
C ALA A 191 -6.23 20.23 0.31
N ILE A 192 -7.30 19.43 0.21
CA ILE A 192 -7.26 18.07 -0.32
C ILE A 192 -6.78 18.09 -1.77
N TYR A 193 -7.30 18.96 -2.63
CA TYR A 193 -6.85 19.11 -4.01
C TYR A 193 -5.36 19.43 -4.12
N GLY A 194 -4.88 20.36 -3.29
CA GLY A 194 -3.45 20.70 -3.22
C GLY A 194 -2.58 19.54 -2.76
N VAL A 195 -3.01 18.79 -1.74
CA VAL A 195 -2.28 17.61 -1.24
C VAL A 195 -2.28 16.48 -2.25
N LEU A 196 -3.39 16.27 -2.96
CA LEU A 196 -3.59 15.15 -3.89
C LEU A 196 -3.17 15.46 -5.32
N GLY A 197 -2.83 16.71 -5.63
CA GLY A 197 -2.45 17.15 -6.98
C GLY A 197 -3.58 17.05 -8.01
N VAL A 198 -4.84 17.05 -7.55
CA VAL A 198 -6.04 17.00 -8.40
C VAL A 198 -6.64 18.39 -8.55
N THR A 199 -7.34 18.63 -9.66
CA THR A 199 -7.87 19.95 -10.04
C THR A 199 -9.34 20.14 -9.70
N GLY A 200 -10.04 19.08 -9.29
CA GLY A 200 -11.44 19.20 -8.93
C GLY A 200 -12.09 17.91 -8.48
N ARG A 201 -13.40 17.99 -8.23
CA ARG A 201 -14.20 16.92 -7.64
C ARG A 201 -14.30 15.66 -8.51
N ASP A 202 -14.33 15.82 -9.83
CA ASP A 202 -14.41 14.68 -10.75
C ASP A 202 -13.08 13.93 -10.84
N GLU A 203 -11.97 14.66 -10.85
CA GLU A 203 -10.63 14.06 -10.75
C GLU A 203 -10.41 13.44 -9.36
N LEU A 204 -10.89 14.07 -8.29
CA LEU A 204 -10.92 13.49 -6.95
C LEU A 204 -11.69 12.16 -6.93
N ARG A 205 -12.86 12.08 -7.58
CA ARG A 205 -13.65 10.84 -7.69
C ARG A 205 -12.93 9.77 -8.52
N THR A 206 -12.22 10.18 -9.56
CA THR A 206 -11.43 9.27 -10.40
C THR A 206 -10.21 8.70 -9.65
N VAL A 207 -9.53 9.54 -8.88
CA VAL A 207 -8.32 9.17 -8.11
C VAL A 207 -8.67 8.29 -6.89
N LEU A 208 -9.78 8.58 -6.21
CA LEU A 208 -10.17 7.86 -5.00
C LEU A 208 -11.13 6.69 -5.26
N GLY A 209 -11.82 6.65 -6.40
CA GLY A 209 -12.88 5.68 -6.70
C GLY A 209 -14.13 5.86 -5.82
N PRO A 210 -15.22 5.09 -6.05
CA PRO A 210 -16.34 5.04 -5.12
C PRO A 210 -15.88 4.40 -3.80
N LEU A 211 -15.75 5.22 -2.77
CA LEU A 211 -15.43 4.79 -1.40
C LEU A 211 -16.68 4.24 -0.73
N GLY A 212 -17.05 3.01 -1.09
CA GLY A 212 -18.03 2.19 -0.35
C GLY A 212 -17.52 1.90 1.05
#